data_AF-A0A6H5KX26-F1
#
_entry.id   AF-A0A6H5KX26-F1
#
_cell.length_a   1.000
_cell.length_b   1.000
_cell.length_c   1.000
_cell.angle_alpha   90.00
_cell.angle_beta   90.00
_cell.angle_gamma   90.00
#
_symmetry.space_group_name_H-M   'P 1'
#
loop_
_entity.id
_entity.type
_entity.pdbx_description
1 polymer ?
#
loop_
_entity_poly.entity_id
_entity_poly.type
_entity_poly.pdbx_seq_one_letter_code
_entity_poly.pdbx_strand_id
1 'polypeptide(L)' 'MEKVFTTYASRKGVSVSALRFLLDGSRVGAEDTPTSLELEDQDQIDCMLEQQGG' A
#
# COMPACT_ATOMS: atom_id res chain seq x y z
N MET A 1 3.13 -5.68 -5.87
CA MET A 1 2.23 -4.53 -5.62
C MET A 1 2.91 -3.16 -5.81
N GLU A 2 4.23 -3.15 -5.98
CA GLU A 2 5.08 -1.95 -6.13
C GLU A 2 4.53 -0.82 -7.03
N LYS A 3 4.05 -1.15 -8.25
CA LYS A 3 3.59 -0.13 -9.22
C LYS A 3 2.38 0.66 -8.71
N VAL A 4 1.43 0.00 -8.07
CA VAL A 4 0.21 0.63 -7.53
C VAL A 4 0.59 1.59 -6.41
N PHE A 5 1.42 1.11 -5.47
CA PHE A 5 1.88 1.90 -4.32
C PHE A 5 2.70 3.11 -4.76
N THR A 6 3.62 2.94 -5.69
CA THR A 6 4.44 4.03 -6.22
C THR A 6 3.61 5.05 -6.98
N THR A 7 2.64 4.61 -7.78
CA THR A 7 1.74 5.52 -8.52
C THR A 7 0.87 6.33 -7.55
N TYR A 8 0.32 5.69 -6.52
CA TYR A 8 -0.48 6.36 -5.51
C TYR A 8 0.36 7.36 -4.68
N ALA A 9 1.54 6.93 -4.22
CA ALA A 9 2.47 7.78 -3.47
C ALA A 9 2.89 9.00 -4.30
N SER A 10 3.25 8.79 -5.57
CA SER A 10 3.61 9.87 -6.49
C SER A 10 2.45 10.82 -6.76
N ARG A 11 1.21 10.31 -6.89
CA ARG A 11 0.01 11.14 -7.06
C ARG A 11 -0.31 11.98 -5.82
N LYS A 12 -0.02 11.45 -4.63
CA LYS A 12 -0.20 12.12 -3.35
C LYS A 12 0.98 13.04 -2.98
N GLY A 13 2.09 12.94 -3.71
CA GLY A 13 3.30 13.76 -3.47
C GLY A 13 4.09 13.33 -2.24
N VAL A 14 3.97 12.06 -1.82
CA VAL A 14 4.65 11.51 -0.65
C VAL A 14 5.50 10.31 -1.03
N SER A 15 6.52 10.00 -0.24
CA SER A 15 7.33 8.80 -0.44
C SER A 15 6.52 7.54 -0.12
N VAL A 16 6.72 6.47 -0.90
CA VAL A 16 6.06 5.18 -0.64
C VAL A 16 6.43 4.61 0.74
N SER A 17 7.63 4.92 1.24
CA SER A 17 8.09 4.57 2.58
C SER A 17 7.38 5.35 3.70
N ALA A 18 6.79 6.50 3.39
CA ALA A 18 5.99 7.28 4.34
C ALA A 18 4.51 6.84 4.35
N LEU A 19 4.16 5.82 3.55
CA LEU A 19 2.83 5.26 3.47
C LEU A 19 2.84 3.80 3.91
N ARG A 20 1.79 3.42 4.63
CA ARG A 20 1.51 2.05 5.01
C ARG A 20 0.27 1.58 4.27
N PHE A 21 0.41 0.51 3.51
CA PHE A 21 -0.68 -0.14 2.81
C PHE A 21 -1.16 -1.33 3.64
N LEU A 22 -2.47 -1.44 3.80
CA LEU A 22 -3.15 -2.46 4.57
C LEU A 22 -4.21 -3.12 3.69
N LEU A 23 -4.31 -4.44 3.75
CA LEU A 23 -5.39 -5.24 3.17
C LEU A 23 -5.98 -6.06 4.32
N ASP A 24 -7.27 -5.89 4.60
CA ASP A 24 -7.95 -6.53 5.74
C ASP A 24 -7.20 -6.39 7.08
N GLY A 25 -6.56 -5.23 7.30
CA GLY A 25 -5.76 -4.94 8.49
C GLY A 25 -4.35 -5.54 8.50
N SER A 26 -3.99 -6.36 7.50
CA SER A 26 -2.65 -6.92 7.31
C SER A 26 -1.77 -6.00 6.47
N ARG A 27 -0.49 -5.86 6.83
CA ARG A 27 0.44 -4.99 6.10
C ARG A 27 0.80 -5.63 4.76
N VAL A 28 0.68 -4.85 3.68
CA VAL A 28 1.08 -5.26 2.34
C VAL A 28 2.38 -4.59 1.94
N GLY A 29 3.37 -5.39 1.55
CA GLY A 29 4.65 -4.99 1.01
C GLY A 29 4.63 -4.82 -0.51
N ALA A 30 5.64 -4.12 -1.04
CA ALA A 30 5.79 -3.94 -2.49
C ALA A 30 6.05 -5.26 -3.23
N GLU A 31 6.75 -6.18 -2.54
CA GLU A 31 7.12 -7.53 -2.97
C GLU A 31 5.93 -8.51 -2.99
N ASP A 32 4.84 -8.20 -2.29
CA ASP A 32 3.65 -9.04 -2.34
C ASP A 32 3.02 -9.00 -3.73
N THR A 33 2.49 -10.15 -4.15
CA THR A 33 1.75 -10.29 -5.40
C THR A 33 0.26 -10.35 -5.12
N PRO A 34 -0.59 -9.87 -6.05
CA PRO A 34 -2.05 -9.97 -5.86
C PRO A 34 -2.50 -11.40 -5.63
N THR A 35 -1.87 -12.38 -6.28
CA THR A 35 -2.14 -13.81 -6.05
C THR A 35 -1.77 -14.28 -4.64
N SER A 36 -0.65 -13.81 -4.08
CA SER A 36 -0.23 -14.18 -2.72
C SER A 36 -1.07 -13.53 -1.63
N LEU A 37 -1.69 -12.40 -1.95
CA LEU A 37 -2.60 -11.67 -1.06
C LEU A 37 -4.05 -12.11 -1.22
N GLU A 38 -4.31 -13.08 -2.11
CA GLU A 38 -5.66 -13.54 -2.48
C GLU A 38 -6.58 -12.38 -2.87
N LEU A 39 -6.01 -11.36 -3.53
CA LEU A 39 -6.77 -10.17 -3.95
C LEU A 39 -7.83 -10.53 -4.99
N GLU A 40 -9.08 -10.23 -4.67
CA GLU A 40 -10.26 -10.37 -5.51
C GLU A 40 -10.67 -9.05 -6.17
N ASP A 41 -11.58 -9.16 -7.15
CA ASP A 41 -12.19 -7.99 -7.76
C ASP A 41 -13.06 -7.27 -6.73
N GLN A 42 -12.83 -5.96 -6.57
CA GLN A 42 -13.42 -5.06 -5.55
C GLN A 42 -12.77 -5.09 -4.17
N ASP A 43 -11.63 -5.76 -3.98
CA ASP A 43 -10.86 -5.60 -2.74
C ASP A 43 -10.35 -4.17 -2.56
N GLN A 44 -10.34 -3.73 -1.29
CA GLN A 44 -9.91 -2.40 -0.91
C GLN A 44 -8.58 -2.45 -0.15
N ILE A 45 -7.64 -1.63 -0.60
CA ILE A 45 -6.37 -1.43 0.10
C ILE A 45 -6.44 -0.09 0.82
N ASP A 46 -6.37 -0.15 2.15
CA ASP A 46 -6.28 1.04 2.98
C ASP A 46 -4.87 1.60 2.97
N CYS A 47 -4.77 2.92 2.82
CA CYS A 47 -3.50 3.63 2.80
C CYS A 47 -3.45 4.64 3.94
N MET A 48 -2.54 4.41 4.89
CA MET A 48 -2.31 5.29 6.03
C MET A 48 -0.96 5.98 5.89
N LEU A 49 -0.85 7.22 6.38
CA LEU A 49 0.45 7.88 6.51
C LEU A 49 1.18 7.25 7.70
N GLU A 50 2.36 6.71 7.44
CA GLU A 50 3.25 6.29 8.51
C GLU A 50 3.84 7.56 9.11
N GLN A 51 3.23 8.04 10.19
CA GLN A 51 3.76 9.16 10.97
C GLN A 51 5.07 8.68 11.63
N GLN A 52 6.19 8.88 10.96
CA GLN A 52 7.49 8.93 11.64
C GLN A 52 7.46 10.19 12.51
N GLY A 53 7.06 10.00 13.76
CA GLY A 53 6.99 11.07 14.76
C GLY A 53 8.32 11.82 14.84
N GLY A 54 8.22 13.14 14.95
CA GLY A 54 9.36 14.03 15.23
C GLY A 54 9.86 13.91 16.66
#